data_AF-A0A2V6QE00-F1
#
_entry.id   AF-A0A2V6QE00-F1
#
_cell.length_a   1.000
_cell.length_b   1.000
_cell.length_c   1.000
_cell.angle_alpha   90.00
_cell.angle_beta   90.00
_cell.angle_gamma   90.00
#
_symmetry.space_group_name_H-M   'P 1'
#
loop_
_entity.id
_entity.type
_entity.pdbx_description
1 polymer ?
#
loop_
_entity_poly.entity_id
_entity_poly.type
_entity_poly.pdbx_seq_one_letter_code
_entity_poly.pdbx_strand_id
1 'polypeptide(L)'
;MYNASAMKRPGLKRKPSRAVERLRRAAAASANGAPANGAAPNGTPARPPAKVVSLLEPDLVLERTARRFLSQPIDRCVKCDSTFVGREPAFIHCFYCGKMARIANASLLAQEEFEMRSGLRIAV
;
A
#
# COMPACT_ATOMS: atom_id res chain seq x y z
N MET A 1 6.97 -0.84 49.69
CA MET A 1 7.72 -0.29 48.54
C MET A 1 7.52 -1.21 47.35
N TYR A 2 6.80 -0.76 46.32
CA TYR A 2 6.52 -1.57 45.13
C TYR A 2 7.66 -1.43 44.10
N ASN A 3 8.21 -2.56 43.67
CA ASN A 3 9.40 -2.66 42.83
C ASN A 3 9.06 -2.37 41.36
N ALA A 4 9.57 -1.28 40.79
CA ALA A 4 9.23 -0.78 39.45
C ALA A 4 9.98 -1.47 38.29
N SER A 5 10.77 -2.53 38.55
CA SER A 5 11.78 -3.02 37.60
C SER A 5 11.30 -4.06 36.57
N ALA A 6 10.01 -4.30 36.40
CA ALA A 6 9.51 -5.45 35.61
C ALA A 6 8.88 -5.13 34.24
N MET A 7 9.09 -3.95 33.65
CA MET A 7 8.51 -3.62 32.33
C MET A 7 9.55 -3.31 31.24
N LYS A 8 10.44 -4.25 30.95
CA LYS A 8 11.20 -4.23 29.69
C LYS A 8 10.40 -5.01 28.64
N ARG A 9 9.60 -4.31 27.83
CA ARG A 9 8.86 -4.90 26.71
C ARG A 9 9.84 -5.65 25.79
N PRO A 10 9.60 -6.94 25.47
CA PRO A 10 10.40 -7.64 24.47
C PRO A 10 10.31 -6.87 23.16
N GLY A 11 11.46 -6.48 22.58
CA GLY A 11 11.49 -5.82 21.29
C GLY A 11 10.84 -6.74 20.24
N LEU A 12 9.67 -6.34 19.72
CA LEU A 12 9.01 -7.01 18.60
C LEU A 12 9.99 -7.02 17.42
N LYS A 13 10.70 -8.14 17.22
CA LYS A 13 11.53 -8.34 16.03
C LYS A 13 10.60 -8.39 14.83
N ARG A 14 10.41 -7.25 14.16
CA ARG A 14 9.61 -7.14 12.95
C ARG A 14 10.25 -8.03 11.90
N LYS A 15 9.60 -9.13 11.55
CA LYS A 15 10.01 -9.95 10.41
C LYS A 15 9.96 -9.07 9.17
N PRO A 16 10.98 -9.10 8.29
CA PRO A 16 10.93 -8.35 7.04
C PRO A 16 9.69 -8.77 6.24
N SER A 17 9.10 -7.84 5.50
CA SER A 17 7.96 -8.16 4.65
C SER A 17 8.38 -9.16 3.56
N ARG A 18 7.42 -9.96 3.07
CA ARG A 18 7.65 -10.89 1.94
C ARG A 18 8.31 -10.22 0.73
N ALA A 19 8.05 -8.93 0.51
CA ALA A 19 8.67 -8.15 -0.57
C ALA A 19 10.18 -7.93 -0.33
N VAL A 20 10.57 -7.55 0.89
CA VAL A 20 11.98 -7.37 1.27
C VAL A 20 12.74 -8.69 1.19
N GLU A 21 12.10 -9.79 1.58
CA GLU A 21 12.72 -11.12 1.52
C GLU A 21 12.92 -11.62 0.09
N ARG A 22 11.99 -11.30 -0.82
CA ARG A 22 12.15 -11.56 -2.26
C ARG A 22 13.31 -10.76 -2.88
N LEU A 23 13.43 -9.48 -2.53
CA LEU A 23 14.54 -8.63 -2.98
C LEU A 23 15.89 -9.16 -2.50
N ARG A 24 16.00 -9.59 -1.24
CA ARG A 24 17.24 -10.20 -0.71
C ARG A 24 17.62 -11.48 -1.45
N ARG A 25 16.64 -12.35 -1.75
CA ARG A 25 16.91 -13.57 -2.52
C ARG A 25 17.35 -13.26 -3.96
N ALA A 26 16.74 -12.28 -4.61
CA ALA A 26 17.13 -11.86 -5.95
C ALA A 26 18.56 -11.28 -5.96
N ALA A 27 18.90 -10.43 -4.98
CA ALA A 27 20.25 -9.88 -4.84
C ALA A 27 21.30 -10.96 -4.56
N ALA A 28 20.98 -11.94 -3.71
CA ALA A 28 21.86 -13.09 -3.45
C ALA A 28 22.05 -13.99 -4.67
N ALA A 29 21.01 -14.16 -5.50
CA ALA A 29 21.11 -14.92 -6.76
C ALA A 29 21.99 -14.20 -7.80
N SER A 30 21.96 -12.87 -7.85
CA SER A 30 22.86 -12.09 -8.71
C SER A 30 24.32 -12.07 -8.21
N ALA A 31 24.54 -12.10 -6.89
CA ALA A 31 25.89 -12.11 -6.32
C ALA A 31 26.66 -13.43 -6.58
N ASN A 32 25.93 -14.54 -6.76
CA ASN A 32 26.52 -15.86 -7.00
C ASN A 32 26.79 -16.17 -8.49
N GLY A 33 26.82 -15.14 -9.36
CA GLY A 33 27.28 -15.29 -10.75
C GLY A 33 26.48 -16.31 -11.56
N ALA A 34 25.22 -16.01 -11.87
CA ALA A 34 24.53 -16.75 -12.93
C ALA A 34 25.17 -16.38 -14.29
N PRO A 35 25.55 -17.36 -15.15
CA PRO A 35 26.15 -17.04 -16.43
C PRO A 35 25.13 -16.32 -17.31
N ALA A 36 25.53 -15.19 -17.84
CA ALA A 36 24.81 -14.45 -18.87
C ALA A 36 24.99 -15.17 -20.21
N ASN A 37 24.45 -16.38 -20.37
CA ASN A 37 24.21 -17.03 -21.66
C ASN A 37 23.20 -18.17 -21.46
N GLY A 38 22.04 -18.03 -22.11
CA GLY A 38 20.95 -18.98 -22.01
C GLY A 38 21.28 -20.31 -22.67
N ALA A 39 21.52 -21.33 -21.85
CA ALA A 39 21.29 -22.73 -22.21
C ALA A 39 21.10 -23.53 -20.91
N ALA A 40 19.84 -23.86 -20.58
CA ALA A 40 19.55 -24.84 -19.54
C ALA A 40 19.54 -26.23 -20.18
N PRO A 41 20.29 -27.23 -19.67
CA PRO A 41 20.03 -28.60 -20.04
C PRO A 41 18.75 -29.03 -19.30
N ASN A 42 17.83 -29.64 -20.05
CA ASN A 42 16.53 -30.17 -19.61
C ASN A 42 15.39 -29.15 -19.52
N GLY A 43 14.68 -29.00 -20.66
CA GLY A 43 13.22 -29.14 -20.79
C GLY A 43 12.29 -28.27 -19.94
N THR A 44 12.81 -27.32 -19.18
CA THR A 44 11.98 -26.43 -18.35
C THR A 44 11.61 -25.22 -19.20
N PRO A 45 10.32 -24.90 -19.41
CA PRO A 45 9.96 -23.74 -20.23
C PRO A 45 10.59 -22.49 -19.63
N ALA A 46 11.44 -21.84 -20.42
CA ALA A 46 12.13 -20.62 -20.06
C ALA A 46 11.07 -19.62 -19.59
N ARG A 47 11.10 -19.28 -18.30
CA ARG A 47 10.20 -18.30 -17.70
C ARG A 47 10.33 -17.01 -18.53
N PRO A 48 9.23 -16.47 -19.08
CA PRO A 48 9.31 -15.25 -19.88
C PRO A 48 10.02 -14.17 -19.06
N PRO A 49 10.90 -13.36 -19.69
CA PRO A 49 11.64 -12.33 -19.00
C PRO A 49 10.65 -11.48 -18.21
N ALA A 50 10.94 -11.25 -16.93
CA ALA A 50 10.10 -10.41 -16.09
C ALA A 50 9.99 -9.04 -16.78
N LYS A 51 8.80 -8.72 -17.29
CA LYS A 51 8.55 -7.43 -17.92
C LYS A 51 8.78 -6.38 -16.84
N VAL A 52 9.90 -5.65 -16.95
CA VAL A 52 10.18 -4.50 -16.09
C VAL A 52 9.19 -3.44 -16.53
N VAL A 53 8.01 -3.49 -15.94
CA VAL A 53 7.00 -2.46 -16.12
C VAL A 53 7.59 -1.21 -15.50
N SER A 54 8.03 -0.28 -16.36
CA SER A 54 8.50 1.03 -15.90
C SER A 54 7.40 1.61 -15.02
N LEU A 55 7.74 1.91 -13.77
CA LEU A 55 6.82 2.51 -12.78
C LEU A 55 6.34 3.91 -13.20
N LEU A 56 6.83 4.41 -14.34
CA LEU A 56 6.63 5.71 -14.93
C LEU A 56 5.78 5.67 -16.22
N GLU A 57 5.30 4.50 -16.66
CA GLU A 57 4.32 4.48 -17.75
C GLU A 57 3.07 5.29 -17.34
N PRO A 58 2.74 6.37 -18.06
CA PRO A 58 1.73 7.34 -17.64
C PRO A 58 0.36 6.68 -17.43
N ASP A 59 -0.01 5.73 -18.30
CA ASP A 59 -1.28 5.01 -18.19
C ASP A 59 -1.37 4.17 -16.90
N LEU A 60 -0.27 3.52 -16.51
CA LEU A 60 -0.23 2.71 -15.29
C LEU A 60 -0.21 3.56 -14.02
N VAL A 61 0.38 4.76 -14.11
CA VAL A 61 0.32 5.76 -13.04
C VAL A 61 -1.12 6.27 -12.89
N LEU A 62 -1.79 6.62 -13.99
CA LEU A 62 -3.18 7.06 -14.00
C LEU A 62 -4.11 5.98 -13.43
N GLU A 63 -3.99 4.73 -13.89
CA GLU A 63 -4.77 3.62 -13.34
C GLU A 63 -4.55 3.43 -11.84
N ARG A 64 -3.29 3.53 -11.38
CA ARG A 64 -2.96 3.37 -9.96
C ARG A 64 -3.56 4.50 -9.13
N THR A 65 -3.54 5.72 -9.65
CA THR A 65 -4.11 6.90 -9.01
C THR A 65 -5.63 6.80 -8.97
N ALA A 66 -6.28 6.36 -10.06
CA ALA A 66 -7.72 6.14 -10.13
C ALA A 66 -8.20 5.13 -9.08
N ARG A 67 -7.43 4.05 -8.84
CA ARG A 67 -7.76 3.03 -7.82
C ARG A 67 -7.66 3.53 -6.37
N ARG A 68 -7.09 4.71 -6.11
CA ARG A 68 -7.07 5.30 -4.75
C ARG A 68 -8.41 5.89 -4.35
N PHE A 69 -9.22 6.28 -5.32
CA PHE A 69 -10.47 6.97 -5.09
C PHE A 69 -11.65 6.01 -5.15
N LEU A 70 -12.67 6.29 -4.35
CA LEU A 70 -13.95 5.60 -4.41
C LEU A 70 -14.77 6.22 -5.55
N SER A 71 -15.34 5.41 -6.42
CA SER A 71 -16.21 5.90 -7.49
C SER A 71 -17.48 6.57 -6.96
N GLN A 72 -18.00 6.07 -5.82
CA GLN A 72 -19.20 6.56 -5.16
C GLN A 72 -19.04 6.47 -3.64
N PRO A 73 -19.86 7.22 -2.87
CA PRO A 73 -19.97 7.02 -1.44
C PRO A 73 -20.44 5.60 -1.12
N ILE A 74 -19.88 4.99 -0.08
CA ILE A 74 -20.21 3.63 0.36
C ILE A 74 -20.55 3.63 1.85
N ASP A 75 -21.36 2.68 2.28
CA ASP A 75 -21.82 2.59 3.67
C ASP A 75 -20.92 1.77 4.59
N ARG A 76 -19.85 1.19 4.03
CA ARG A 76 -18.93 0.31 4.74
C ARG A 76 -17.49 0.61 4.38
N CYS A 77 -16.56 0.31 5.28
CA CYS A 77 -15.15 0.48 4.99
C CYS A 77 -14.63 -0.59 4.02
N VAL A 78 -14.05 -0.19 2.88
CA VAL A 78 -13.43 -1.12 1.90
C VAL A 78 -12.30 -1.97 2.49
N LYS A 79 -11.69 -1.56 3.61
CA LYS A 79 -10.57 -2.29 4.23
C LYS A 79 -11.01 -3.35 5.22
N CYS A 80 -11.96 -3.04 6.10
CA CYS A 80 -12.32 -3.92 7.22
C CYS A 80 -13.81 -4.25 7.29
N ASP A 81 -14.59 -3.83 6.29
CA ASP A 81 -16.05 -4.02 6.16
C ASP A 81 -16.91 -3.52 7.35
N SER A 82 -16.33 -2.69 8.21
CA SER A 82 -17.06 -2.06 9.31
C SER A 82 -18.07 -1.04 8.77
N THR A 83 -19.26 -1.04 9.37
CA THR A 83 -20.34 -0.06 9.14
C THR A 83 -20.14 1.24 9.91
N PHE A 84 -19.17 1.30 10.82
CA PHE A 84 -18.89 2.50 11.63
C PHE A 84 -18.00 3.48 10.86
N VAL A 85 -18.65 4.23 9.96
CA VAL A 85 -18.00 5.20 9.07
C VAL A 85 -18.60 6.61 9.22
N GLY A 86 -17.72 7.61 9.29
CA GLY A 86 -18.05 9.02 9.16
C GLY A 86 -18.06 9.41 7.69
N ARG A 87 -19.12 10.14 7.29
CA ARG A 87 -19.33 10.55 5.91
C ARG A 87 -19.14 12.06 5.80
N GLU A 88 -18.23 12.45 4.92
CA GLU A 88 -18.02 13.82 4.49
C GLU A 88 -18.29 13.89 2.99
N PRO A 89 -18.63 15.07 2.43
CA PRO A 89 -18.98 15.15 1.02
C PRO A 89 -17.86 14.68 0.07
N ALA A 90 -16.60 14.86 0.46
CA ALA A 90 -15.43 14.43 -0.31
C ALA A 90 -14.73 13.17 0.21
N PHE A 91 -15.08 12.70 1.41
CA PHE A 91 -14.33 11.65 2.11
C PHE A 91 -15.21 10.68 2.90
N ILE A 92 -14.71 9.47 3.07
CA ILE A 92 -15.26 8.49 4.00
C ILE A 92 -14.16 8.13 4.98
N HIS A 93 -14.44 8.28 6.27
CA HIS A 93 -13.54 7.95 7.36
C HIS A 93 -14.08 6.75 8.14
N CYS A 94 -13.30 5.68 8.24
CA CYS A 94 -13.65 4.54 9.08
C CYS A 94 -13.15 4.78 10.50
N PHE A 95 -14.08 4.96 11.44
CA PHE A 95 -13.74 5.15 12.86
C PHE A 95 -13.22 3.87 13.53
N TYR A 96 -13.46 2.69 12.95
CA TYR A 96 -12.94 1.43 13.47
C TYR A 96 -11.46 1.21 13.15
N CYS A 97 -11.06 1.31 11.87
CA CYS A 97 -9.68 1.03 11.45
C CYS A 97 -8.86 2.27 11.07
N GLY A 98 -9.44 3.47 11.18
CA GLY A 98 -8.83 4.76 10.86
C GLY A 98 -8.59 5.01 9.37
N LYS A 99 -9.10 4.15 8.47
CA LYS A 99 -8.89 4.34 7.03
C LYS A 99 -9.74 5.49 6.53
N MET A 100 -9.11 6.41 5.82
CA MET A 100 -9.78 7.48 5.09
C MET A 100 -9.69 7.19 3.58
N ALA A 101 -10.77 7.44 2.86
CA ALA A 101 -10.85 7.28 1.42
C ALA A 101 -11.54 8.49 0.79
N ARG A 102 -10.98 8.99 -0.31
CA ARG A 102 -11.54 10.11 -1.06
C ARG A 102 -12.48 9.62 -2.15
N ILE A 103 -13.53 10.38 -2.42
CA ILE A 103 -14.52 10.10 -3.47
C ILE A 103 -14.06 10.79 -4.76
N ALA A 104 -13.98 10.04 -5.87
CA ALA A 104 -13.33 10.46 -7.12
C ALA A 104 -13.97 11.72 -7.73
N ASN A 105 -15.30 11.77 -7.74
CA ASN A 105 -16.08 12.84 -8.38
C ASN A 105 -16.67 13.84 -7.38
N ALA A 106 -16.14 13.88 -6.16
CA ALA A 106 -16.58 14.86 -5.18
C ALA A 106 -16.00 16.25 -5.46
N SER A 107 -16.70 17.28 -4.98
CA SER A 107 -16.29 18.67 -5.14
C SER A 107 -14.92 18.95 -4.50
N LEU A 108 -14.03 19.63 -5.23
CA LEU A 108 -12.75 20.11 -4.70
C LEU A 108 -12.96 21.11 -3.56
N LEU A 109 -13.97 21.97 -3.66
CA LEU A 109 -14.33 22.90 -2.59
C LEU A 109 -14.66 22.15 -1.29
N ALA A 110 -15.45 21.08 -1.39
CA ALA A 110 -15.80 20.27 -0.22
C ALA A 110 -14.60 19.52 0.37
N GLN A 111 -13.62 19.18 -0.47
CA GLN A 111 -12.32 18.69 0.01
C GLN A 111 -11.59 19.78 0.79
N GLU A 112 -11.41 20.97 0.22
CA GLU A 112 -10.70 22.08 0.86
C GLU A 112 -11.33 22.47 2.19
N GLU A 113 -12.66 22.57 2.25
CA GLU A 113 -13.40 22.84 3.49
C GLU A 113 -13.15 21.76 4.55
N PHE A 114 -13.08 20.49 4.16
CA PHE A 114 -12.75 19.41 5.09
C PHE A 114 -11.30 19.50 5.57
N GLU A 115 -10.35 19.78 4.67
CA GLU A 115 -8.94 19.93 5.03
C GLU A 115 -8.72 21.11 6.00
N MET A 116 -9.41 22.23 5.77
CA MET A 116 -9.39 23.39 6.66
C MET A 116 -10.00 23.10 8.04
N ARG A 117 -11.15 22.39 8.09
CA ARG A 117 -11.82 22.03 9.35
C ARG A 117 -11.05 20.97 10.15
N SER A 118 -10.45 19.99 9.48
CA SER A 118 -9.78 18.85 10.13
C SER A 118 -8.30 19.09 10.42
N GLY A 119 -7.68 20.07 9.77
CA GLY A 119 -6.23 20.29 9.80
C GLY A 119 -5.42 19.22 9.05
N LEU A 120 -6.09 18.29 8.37
CA LEU A 120 -5.46 17.22 7.59
C LEU A 120 -5.28 17.69 6.14
N ARG A 121 -4.06 17.60 5.60
CA ARG A 121 -3.81 17.82 4.17
C ARG A 121 -3.66 16.49 3.45
N ILE A 122 -4.57 16.19 2.54
CA ILE A 122 -4.56 14.93 1.80
C ILE A 122 -3.89 15.20 0.46
N ALA A 123 -2.63 14.76 0.33
CA ALA A 123 -1.93 14.78 -0.94
C ALA A 123 -2.70 13.90 -1.94
N VAL A 124 -3.11 14.51 -3.06
CA VAL A 124 -3.78 13.84 -4.18
C VAL A 124 -2.84 12.85 -4.85
#